data_AF-A0A966W1J6-F1
#
_entry.id   AF-A0A966W1J6-F1
#
_cell.length_a   1.000
_cell.length_b   1.000
_cell.length_c   1.000
_cell.angle_alpha   90.00
_cell.angle_beta   90.00
_cell.angle_gamma   90.00
#
_symmetry.space_group_name_H-M   'P 1'
#
loop_
_entity.id
_entity.type
_entity.pdbx_description
1 polymer ?
#
loop_
_entity_poly.entity_id
_entity_poly.type
_entity_poly.pdbx_seq_one_letter_code
_entity_poly.pdbx_strand_id
1 'polypeptide(L)'
;ALKAAIDLGVFTAIGAAPATAAEIAARCQSPERGIRILSDNLAILGFLTKTGSHYALTPSSAVFLDAKSPAYFGDAVKFLLAPGLTEAFADLASTIRLGRIHTSEHGARVPCRVS
;
A
#
# COMPACT_ATOMS: atom_id res chain seq x y z
N ALA A 1 -1.62 -2.95 -4.56
CA ALA A 1 -1.83 -3.77 -3.35
C ALA A 1 -1.52 -2.98 -2.08
N LEU A 2 -0.28 -2.51 -1.89
CA LEU A 2 0.13 -1.80 -0.67
C LEU A 2 -0.78 -0.61 -0.29
N LYS A 3 -1.07 0.29 -1.23
CA LYS A 3 -1.99 1.43 -1.00
C LYS A 3 -3.36 0.99 -0.49
N ALA A 4 -3.99 0.03 -1.16
CA ALA A 4 -5.28 -0.50 -0.74
C ALA A 4 -5.23 -1.13 0.66
N ALA A 5 -4.12 -1.80 1.02
CA ALA A 5 -3.94 -2.38 2.34
C ALA A 5 -3.83 -1.32 3.45
N ILE A 6 -3.22 -0.16 3.15
CA ILE A 6 -3.16 0.98 4.07
C ILE A 6 -4.52 1.67 4.17
N ASP A 7 -5.16 1.97 3.04
CA ASP A 7 -6.47 2.64 2.99
C ASP A 7 -7.55 1.82 3.72
N LEU A 8 -7.50 0.49 3.61
CA LEU A 8 -8.40 -0.43 4.31
C LEU A 8 -7.97 -0.74 5.76
N GLY A 9 -6.78 -0.30 6.18
CA GLY A 9 -6.25 -0.58 7.52
C GLY A 9 -5.90 -2.06 7.78
N VAL A 10 -5.55 -2.83 6.74
CA VAL A 10 -5.26 -4.27 6.83
C VAL A 10 -4.14 -4.58 7.83
N PHE A 11 -3.06 -3.79 7.82
CA PHE A 11 -1.93 -4.01 8.73
C PHE A 11 -2.33 -3.85 10.19
N THR A 12 -3.10 -2.80 10.49
CA THR A 12 -3.69 -2.54 11.81
C THR A 12 -4.71 -3.61 12.20
N ALA A 13 -5.50 -4.10 11.23
CA ALA A 13 -6.48 -5.14 11.46
C ALA A 13 -5.83 -6.49 11.81
N ILE A 14 -4.65 -6.81 11.28
CA ILE A 14 -3.87 -7.98 11.70
C ILE A 14 -3.26 -7.72 13.09
N GLY A 15 -2.55 -6.60 13.25
CA GLY A 15 -1.93 -6.23 14.51
C GLY A 15 -0.87 -7.23 14.98
N ALA A 16 -0.80 -7.47 16.29
CA ALA A 16 0.24 -8.28 16.92
C ALA A 16 0.02 -9.80 16.84
N ALA A 17 -1.18 -10.26 16.45
CA ALA A 17 -1.53 -11.68 16.40
C ALA A 17 -1.92 -12.09 14.97
N PRO A 18 -1.58 -13.30 14.52
CA PRO A 18 -2.04 -13.80 13.22
C PRO A 18 -3.57 -13.79 13.12
N ALA A 19 -4.10 -13.41 11.97
CA ALA A 19 -5.54 -13.34 11.72
C ALA A 19 -5.90 -13.99 10.39
N THR A 20 -7.07 -14.62 10.34
CA THR A 20 -7.63 -15.18 9.10
C THR A 20 -8.20 -14.09 8.19
N ALA A 21 -8.36 -14.40 6.90
CA ALA A 21 -9.00 -13.47 5.96
C ALA A 21 -10.41 -13.05 6.42
N ALA A 22 -11.17 -13.94 7.07
CA ALA A 22 -12.50 -13.66 7.59
C ALA A 22 -12.45 -12.65 8.75
N GLU A 23 -11.51 -12.81 9.68
CA GLU A 23 -11.33 -11.87 10.80
C GLU A 23 -10.86 -10.51 10.33
N ILE A 24 -9.90 -10.47 9.38
CA ILE A 24 -9.42 -9.21 8.79
C ILE A 24 -10.57 -8.52 8.04
N ALA A 25 -11.36 -9.28 7.28
CA ALA A 25 -12.52 -8.76 6.56
C ALA A 25 -13.59 -8.17 7.48
N ALA A 26 -13.87 -8.82 8.60
CA ALA A 26 -14.77 -8.29 9.61
C ALA A 26 -14.24 -6.97 10.22
N ARG A 27 -12.95 -6.92 10.55
CA ARG A 27 -12.29 -5.72 11.11
C ARG A 27 -12.22 -4.56 10.11
N CYS A 28 -12.01 -4.86 8.83
CA CYS A 28 -11.91 -3.88 7.74
C CYS A 28 -13.26 -3.60 7.04
N GLN A 29 -14.38 -4.18 7.52
CA GLN A 29 -15.71 -4.06 6.92
C GLN A 29 -15.72 -4.27 5.40
N SER A 30 -14.99 -5.28 4.94
CA SER A 30 -14.72 -5.54 3.52
C SER A 30 -15.06 -6.98 3.13
N PRO A 31 -15.35 -7.29 1.85
CA PRO A 31 -15.63 -8.66 1.44
C PRO A 31 -14.44 -9.61 1.66
N GLU A 32 -14.67 -10.76 2.30
CA GLU A 32 -13.63 -11.77 2.62
C GLU A 32 -12.81 -12.17 1.39
N ARG A 33 -13.48 -12.42 0.26
CA ARG A 33 -12.81 -12.79 -1.00
C ARG A 33 -11.79 -11.74 -1.43
N GLY A 34 -12.12 -10.45 -1.30
CA GLY A 34 -11.23 -9.35 -1.66
C GLY A 34 -10.03 -9.25 -0.70
N ILE A 35 -10.29 -9.37 0.59
CA ILE A 35 -9.25 -9.35 1.63
C ILE A 35 -8.29 -10.52 1.48
N ARG A 36 -8.79 -11.71 1.13
CA ARG A 36 -7.94 -12.89 0.87
C ARG A 36 -7.00 -12.66 -0.31
N ILE A 37 -7.51 -12.18 -1.45
CA ILE A 37 -6.69 -11.88 -2.64
C ILE A 37 -5.64 -10.81 -2.32
N LEU A 38 -6.03 -9.77 -1.60
CA LEU A 38 -5.14 -8.70 -1.19
C LEU A 38 -4.04 -9.21 -0.25
N SER A 39 -4.40 -9.99 0.77
CA SER A 39 -3.46 -10.55 1.76
C SER A 39 -2.51 -11.57 1.15
N ASP A 40 -2.98 -12.38 0.20
CA ASP A 40 -2.14 -13.30 -0.56
C ASP A 40 -1.09 -12.55 -1.40
N ASN A 41 -1.49 -11.47 -2.07
CA ASN A 41 -0.57 -10.63 -2.82
C ASN A 41 0.46 -9.95 -1.89
N LEU A 42 0.02 -9.43 -0.74
CA LEU A 42 0.93 -8.86 0.27
C LEU A 42 1.90 -9.89 0.85
N ALA A 43 1.48 -11.16 0.96
CA ALA A 43 2.36 -12.25 1.38
C ALA A 43 3.43 -12.56 0.31
N ILE A 44 3.04 -12.59 -0.97
CA ILE A 44 3.98 -12.76 -2.10
C ILE A 44 4.99 -11.60 -2.15
N LEU A 45 4.54 -10.37 -1.89
CA LEU A 45 5.39 -9.18 -1.85
C LEU A 45 6.26 -9.08 -0.58
N GLY A 46 6.12 -10.01 0.38
CA GLY A 46 6.93 -10.05 1.60
C GLY A 46 6.48 -9.10 2.72
N PHE A 47 5.29 -8.51 2.62
CA PHE A 47 4.74 -7.67 3.70
C PHE A 47 4.05 -8.50 4.79
N LEU A 48 3.47 -9.64 4.42
CA LEU A 48 2.82 -10.58 5.33
C LEU A 48 3.51 -11.95 5.26
N THR A 49 3.38 -12.72 6.32
CA THR A 49 3.60 -14.17 6.28
C THR A 49 2.25 -14.86 6.28
N LYS A 50 2.15 -16.00 5.57
CA LYS A 50 0.95 -16.83 5.51
C LYS A 50 1.26 -18.22 6.06
N THR A 51 0.55 -18.63 7.10
CA THR A 51 0.63 -19.98 7.66
C THR A 51 -0.75 -20.61 7.66
N GLY A 52 -0.97 -21.56 6.75
CA GLY A 52 -2.30 -22.13 6.51
C GLY A 52 -3.30 -21.04 6.07
N SER A 53 -4.30 -20.79 6.90
CA SER A 53 -5.33 -19.76 6.70
C SER A 53 -5.07 -18.43 7.41
N HIS A 54 -3.96 -18.31 8.15
CA HIS A 54 -3.64 -17.13 8.96
C HIS A 54 -2.57 -16.28 8.30
N TYR A 55 -2.75 -14.96 8.41
CA TYR A 55 -1.81 -13.93 7.97
C TYR A 55 -1.22 -13.23 9.19
N ALA A 56 0.09 -12.99 9.17
CA ALA A 56 0.77 -12.20 10.19
C ALA A 56 1.67 -11.14 9.54
N LEU A 57 1.96 -10.07 10.26
CA LEU A 57 2.95 -9.07 9.82
C LEU A 57 4.35 -9.69 9.85
N THR A 58 5.18 -9.37 8.87
CA THR A 58 6.64 -9.58 9.03
C THR A 58 7.17 -8.62 10.09
N PRO A 59 8.33 -8.91 10.74
CA PRO A 59 8.92 -8.01 11.72
C PRO A 59 9.12 -6.59 11.16
N SER A 60 9.54 -6.46 9.90
CA SER A 60 9.67 -5.18 9.22
C SER A 60 8.33 -4.47 9.05
N SER A 61 7.28 -5.17 8.61
CA SER A 61 5.94 -4.58 8.47
C SER A 61 5.33 -4.18 9.81
N ALA A 62 5.57 -4.94 10.88
CA ALA A 62 5.10 -4.60 12.22
C ALA A 62 5.74 -3.30 12.75
N VAL A 63 7.02 -3.07 12.44
CA VAL A 63 7.72 -1.85 12.84
C VAL A 63 7.29 -0.64 12.01
N PHE A 64 7.13 -0.80 10.69
CA PHE A 64 6.99 0.33 9.78
C PHE A 64 5.56 0.62 9.30
N LEU A 65 4.67 -0.37 9.30
CA LEU A 65 3.33 -0.29 8.70
C LEU A 65 2.18 -0.53 9.69
N ASP A 66 2.48 -0.86 10.95
CA ASP A 66 1.49 -0.80 12.02
C ASP A 66 1.33 0.65 12.49
N ALA A 67 0.11 1.20 12.35
CA ALA A 67 -0.22 2.56 12.78
C ALA A 67 -0.05 2.79 14.30
N LYS A 68 0.06 1.71 15.09
CA LYS A 68 0.34 1.76 16.53
C LYS A 68 1.83 1.77 16.87
N SER A 69 2.71 1.54 15.89
CA SER A 69 4.15 1.55 16.10
C SER A 69 4.66 2.99 16.24
N PRO A 70 5.50 3.30 17.25
CA PRO A 70 6.15 4.61 17.36
C PRO A 70 7.16 4.89 16.23
N ALA A 71 7.54 3.87 15.46
CA ALA A 71 8.37 3.96 14.26
C ALA A 71 7.55 3.88 12.96
N TYR A 72 6.23 4.12 13.02
CA TYR A 72 5.37 4.09 11.84
C TYR A 72 5.90 5.03 10.75
N PHE A 73 6.32 4.45 9.62
CA PHE A 73 6.87 5.17 8.46
C PHE A 73 5.73 5.76 7.58
N GLY A 74 4.65 6.21 8.23
CA GLY A 74 3.43 6.67 7.58
C GLY A 74 3.65 7.79 6.57
N ASP A 75 4.59 8.69 6.82
CA ASP A 75 4.87 9.81 5.93
C ASP A 75 5.70 9.39 4.69
N ALA A 76 6.63 8.45 4.83
CA ALA A 76 7.32 7.86 3.67
C ALA A 76 6.36 7.02 2.81
N VAL A 77 5.42 6.32 3.45
CA VAL A 77 4.38 5.57 2.77
C VAL A 77 3.40 6.49 2.04
N LYS A 78 2.97 7.59 2.67
CA LYS A 78 2.17 8.64 1.99
C LYS A 78 2.91 9.26 0.81
N PHE A 79 4.22 9.50 0.95
CA PHE A 79 5.05 10.03 -0.13
C PHE A 79 5.21 9.03 -1.28
N LEU A 80 5.53 7.78 -0.99
CA LEU A 80 5.66 6.70 -1.99
C LEU A 80 4.34 6.37 -2.69
N LEU A 81 3.21 6.62 -2.03
CA LEU A 81 1.87 6.37 -2.57
C LEU A 81 1.16 7.66 -3.02
N ALA A 82 1.89 8.76 -3.14
CA ALA A 82 1.34 10.02 -3.65
C ALA A 82 0.79 9.80 -5.07
N PRO A 83 -0.39 10.36 -5.40
CA PRO A 83 -1.08 10.12 -6.67
C PRO A 83 -0.17 10.29 -7.90
N GLY A 84 0.64 11.35 -7.91
CA GLY A 84 1.59 11.63 -9.01
C GLY A 84 2.71 10.61 -9.17
N LEU A 85 3.10 9.88 -8.11
CA LEU A 85 4.10 8.81 -8.19
C LEU A 85 3.43 7.48 -8.61
N THR A 86 2.26 7.17 -8.07
CA THR A 86 1.54 5.93 -8.41
C THR A 86 0.99 5.91 -9.83
N GLU A 87 0.60 7.07 -10.37
CA GLU A 87 0.21 7.22 -11.79
C GLU A 87 1.40 7.03 -12.73
N ALA A 88 2.58 7.52 -12.35
CA ALA A 88 3.82 7.32 -13.11
C ALA A 88 4.21 5.83 -13.23
N PHE A 89 3.98 5.05 -12.18
CA PHE A 89 4.25 3.60 -12.17
C PHE A 89 3.15 2.77 -12.85
N ALA A 90 1.93 3.30 -13.00
CA ALA A 90 0.82 2.62 -13.66
C ALA A 90 1.05 2.45 -15.17
N ASP A 91 1.82 3.35 -15.79
CA ASP A 91 2.28 3.20 -17.18
C ASP A 91 3.78 3.56 -17.31
N LEU A 92 4.60 2.82 -16.55
CA LEU A 92 6.04 3.00 -16.53
C LEU A 92 6.69 2.73 -17.90
N ALA A 93 6.12 1.81 -18.69
CA ALA A 93 6.62 1.47 -20.01
C ALA A 93 6.43 2.64 -21.01
N SER A 94 5.26 3.30 -21.01
CA SER A 94 5.07 4.50 -21.83
C SER A 94 5.89 5.67 -21.30
N THR A 95 6.01 5.82 -19.98
CA THR A 95 6.86 6.85 -19.35
C THR A 95 8.32 6.75 -19.77
N ILE A 96 8.89 5.53 -19.80
CA ILE A 96 10.26 5.27 -20.25
C ILE A 96 10.41 5.51 -21.76
N ARG A 97 9.41 5.13 -22.57
CA ARG A 97 9.42 5.33 -24.02
C ARG A 97 9.26 6.78 -24.45
N LEU A 98 8.52 7.58 -23.69
CA LEU A 98 8.20 8.96 -24.01
C LEU A 98 9.11 9.98 -23.31
N GLY A 99 9.86 9.55 -22.28
CA GLY A 99 10.77 10.41 -21.52
C GLY A 99 10.07 11.47 -20.66
N ARG A 100 8.77 11.31 -20.37
CA ARG A 100 7.96 12.25 -19.59
C ARG A 100 6.99 11.47 -18.70
N ILE A 101 6.80 11.93 -17.47
CA ILE A 101 5.83 11.34 -16.54
C ILE A 101 4.42 11.78 -16.96
N HIS A 102 3.49 10.83 -17.13
CA HIS A 102 2.07 11.13 -17.27
C HIS A 102 1.50 11.47 -15.89
N THR A 103 1.55 12.73 -15.50
CA THR A 103 0.72 13.24 -14.40
C THR A 103 -0.66 13.55 -14.95
N SER A 104 -1.73 12.96 -14.39
CA SER A 104 -3.09 13.41 -14.69
C SER A 104 -3.22 14.91 -14.36
N GLU A 105 -3.85 15.68 -15.27
CA GLU A 105 -3.87 17.15 -15.24
C GLU A 105 -4.73 17.72 -14.10
N HIS A 106 -4.26 17.67 -12.86
CA HIS A 106 -4.69 18.55 -11.76
C HIS A 106 -3.48 19.00 -10.94
N GLY A 107 -2.54 19.69 -11.60
CA GLY A 107 -1.40 20.34 -10.97
C GLY A 107 -1.23 21.72 -11.59
N ALA A 108 -1.47 22.77 -10.80
CA ALA A 108 -1.36 24.16 -11.22
C ALA A 108 -0.02 24.43 -11.93
N ARG A 109 -0.09 25.00 -13.14
CA ARG A 109 1.08 25.47 -13.88
C ARG A 109 1.69 26.65 -13.13
N VAL A 110 2.89 26.47 -12.60
CA VAL A 110 3.77 27.60 -12.26
C VAL A 110 4.69 27.81 -13.48
N PRO A 111 4.60 28.94 -14.19
CA PRO A 111 5.44 29.17 -15.36
C PRO A 111 6.88 29.46 -14.91
N CYS A 112 7.81 28.57 -15.25
CA CYS A 112 9.24 28.85 -15.14
C CYS A 112 9.62 29.94 -16.15
N ARG A 113 9.98 31.12 -15.65
CA ARG A 113 10.61 32.19 -16.41
C ARG A 113 12.11 31.94 -16.41
N VAL A 114 12.65 31.49 -17.53
CA VAL A 114 14.10 31.40 -17.76
C VAL A 114 14.61 32.82 -18.06
N SER A 115 15.65 33.26 -17.35
CA SER A 115 16.45 34.46 -17.63
C SER A 115 17.82 34.04 -18.13
#